data_AF-A0A8J9USG9-F1
#
_entry.id   AF-A0A8J9USG9-F1
#
_cell.length_a   1.000
_cell.length_b   1.000
_cell.length_c   1.000
_cell.angle_alpha   90.00
_cell.angle_beta   90.00
_cell.angle_gamma   90.00
#
_symmetry.space_group_name_H-M   'P 1'
#
loop_
_entity.id
_entity.type
_entity.pdbx_description
1 polymer ?
#
loop_
_entity_poly.entity_id
_entity_poly.type
_entity_poly.pdbx_seq_one_letter_code
_entity_poly.pdbx_strand_id
1 'polypeptide(L)'
;MKPLYKMLIAVMYLEYVKCSCDARCSGNNCTSGITDTRQCYAHCMADSCSVACFGDNCTSVCTGLMCKAGCEGDQCVSNCTGLACKAWCSGHQCEKHVMLW
;
A
#
# COMPACT_ATOMS: atom_id res chain seq x y z
N MET A 1 42.85 10.32 -1.57
CA MET A 1 42.01 9.84 -0.44
C MET A 1 40.58 10.40 -0.41
N LYS A 2 40.22 11.44 -1.18
CA LYS A 2 38.85 12.03 -1.21
C LYS A 2 37.79 11.36 -2.12
N PRO A 3 38.12 10.60 -3.19
CA PRO A 3 37.08 10.09 -4.10
C PRO A 3 36.38 8.82 -3.59
N LEU A 4 37.09 7.96 -2.85
CA LEU A 4 36.56 6.70 -2.31
C LEU A 4 35.46 6.91 -1.24
N TYR A 5 35.60 7.93 -0.40
CA TYR A 5 34.61 8.28 0.63
C TYR A 5 33.28 8.76 0.03
N LYS A 6 33.32 9.56 -1.05
CA LYS A 6 32.10 9.96 -1.77
C LYS A 6 31.40 8.78 -2.43
N MET A 7 32.18 7.83 -2.96
CA MET A 7 31.65 6.60 -3.55
C MET A 7 30.95 5.73 -2.50
N LEU A 8 31.53 5.58 -1.30
CA LEU A 8 30.91 4.87 -0.17
C LEU A 8 29.61 5.53 0.30
N ILE A 9 29.54 6.85 0.39
CA ILE A 9 28.31 7.57 0.76
C ILE A 9 27.22 7.37 -0.28
N ALA A 10 27.57 7.37 -1.58
CA ALA A 10 26.62 7.14 -2.66
C ALA A 10 26.05 5.71 -2.64
N VAL A 11 26.89 4.70 -2.36
CA VAL A 11 26.46 3.30 -2.20
C VAL A 11 25.55 3.14 -0.98
N MET A 12 25.90 3.76 0.16
CA MET A 12 25.01 3.83 1.34
C MET A 12 23.68 4.54 1.04
N TYR A 13 23.68 5.64 0.29
CA TYR A 13 22.46 6.36 -0.08
C TYR A 13 21.56 5.53 -0.99
N LEU A 14 22.13 4.72 -1.89
CA LEU A 14 21.39 3.87 -2.82
C LEU A 14 20.76 2.64 -2.14
N GLU A 15 21.38 2.07 -1.10
CA GLU A 15 20.75 1.06 -0.23
C GLU A 15 19.65 1.66 0.69
N TYR A 16 19.70 2.98 0.92
CA TYR A 16 18.76 3.74 1.76
C TYR A 16 17.51 4.22 1.03
N VAL A 17 17.43 4.12 -0.30
CA VAL A 17 16.19 4.36 -1.04
C VAL A 17 15.32 3.11 -0.90
N LYS A 18 14.79 2.88 0.31
CA LYS A 18 13.59 2.07 0.51
C LYS A 18 12.54 2.68 -0.41
N CYS A 19 12.23 2.02 -1.53
CA CYS A 19 11.14 2.44 -2.40
C CYS A 19 9.84 2.41 -1.58
N SER A 20 9.45 3.57 -1.06
CA SER A 20 8.14 3.82 -0.48
C SER A 20 7.24 4.22 -1.64
N CYS A 21 6.69 3.21 -2.32
CA CYS A 21 5.76 3.46 -3.41
C CYS A 21 4.40 3.79 -2.78
N ASP A 22 3.87 4.97 -3.11
CA ASP A 22 2.62 5.50 -2.54
C ASP A 22 1.64 5.79 -3.69
N ALA A 23 0.54 5.05 -3.73
CA ALA A 23 -0.52 5.20 -4.71
C ALA A 23 -1.76 5.79 -4.03
N ARG A 24 -1.98 7.11 -4.17
CA ARG A 24 -3.15 7.80 -3.63
C ARG A 24 -4.14 8.15 -4.72
N CYS A 25 -5.42 7.95 -4.43
CA CYS A 25 -6.49 8.46 -5.27
C CYS A 25 -7.62 9.01 -4.40
N SER A 26 -8.29 10.06 -4.89
CA SER A 26 -9.35 10.79 -4.19
C SER A 26 -10.40 11.23 -5.20
N GLY A 27 -11.67 11.16 -4.82
CA GLY A 27 -12.81 11.46 -5.69
C GLY A 27 -13.59 10.22 -6.12
N ASN A 28 -14.82 10.43 -6.62
CA ASN A 28 -15.76 9.34 -6.90
C ASN A 28 -15.24 8.38 -7.99
N ASN A 29 -15.42 7.08 -7.76
CA ASN A 29 -15.01 6.00 -8.67
C ASN A 29 -13.49 5.93 -8.93
N CYS A 30 -12.75 6.17 -7.86
CA CYS A 30 -11.31 6.11 -7.78
C CYS A 30 -10.80 4.64 -7.81
N THR A 31 -9.72 4.38 -8.55
CA THR A 31 -8.93 3.15 -8.39
C THR A 31 -7.46 3.49 -8.14
N SER A 32 -6.90 3.01 -7.03
CA SER A 32 -5.47 3.12 -6.72
C SER A 32 -4.88 1.72 -6.58
N GLY A 33 -3.83 1.42 -7.35
CA GLY A 33 -3.19 0.11 -7.36
C GLY A 33 -1.69 0.24 -7.28
N ILE A 34 -1.05 -0.68 -6.58
CA ILE A 34 0.41 -0.76 -6.54
C ILE A 34 0.85 -2.22 -6.62
N THR A 35 1.92 -2.46 -7.38
CA THR A 35 2.52 -3.78 -7.53
C THR A 35 4.02 -3.62 -7.36
N ASP A 36 4.55 -4.04 -6.23
CA ASP A 36 5.98 -4.01 -5.92
C ASP A 36 6.30 -5.08 -4.88
N THR A 37 7.52 -5.58 -4.84
CA THR A 37 8.00 -6.59 -3.88
C THR A 37 8.45 -5.99 -2.55
N ARG A 38 8.12 -4.71 -2.30
CA ARG A 38 8.64 -3.88 -1.20
C ARG A 38 7.49 -3.21 -0.44
N GLN A 39 7.81 -2.58 0.69
CA GLN A 39 6.84 -1.88 1.55
C GLN A 39 6.10 -0.78 0.78
N CYS A 40 4.87 -1.07 0.37
CA CYS A 40 4.04 -0.19 -0.44
C CYS A 40 2.78 0.22 0.29
N TYR A 41 2.30 1.43 0.02
CA TYR A 41 1.07 1.95 0.58
C TYR A 41 0.13 2.42 -0.52
N ALA A 42 -1.05 1.81 -0.61
CA ALA A 42 -2.09 2.24 -1.53
C ALA A 42 -3.26 2.79 -0.71
N HIS A 43 -3.73 4.00 -1.04
CA HIS A 43 -4.81 4.66 -0.32
C HIS A 43 -5.86 5.23 -1.25
N CYS A 44 -7.14 4.98 -0.93
CA CYS A 44 -8.23 5.76 -1.50
C CYS A 44 -9.25 6.24 -0.48
N MET A 45 -9.75 7.45 -0.71
CA MET A 45 -10.83 8.08 0.04
C MET A 45 -11.93 8.54 -0.92
N ALA A 46 -13.02 7.77 -1.02
CA ALA A 46 -14.20 8.10 -1.83
C ALA A 46 -15.36 7.15 -1.53
N ASP A 47 -16.60 7.58 -1.81
CA ASP A 47 -17.81 6.75 -1.61
C ASP A 47 -17.74 5.41 -2.35
N SER A 48 -17.16 5.40 -3.54
CA SER A 48 -16.91 4.22 -4.36
C SER A 48 -15.43 4.20 -4.75
N CYS A 49 -14.58 3.61 -3.90
CA CYS A 49 -13.17 3.37 -4.20
C CYS A 49 -12.81 1.90 -4.27
N SER A 50 -11.86 1.56 -5.12
CA SER A 50 -11.18 0.27 -5.06
C SER A 50 -9.67 0.47 -4.93
N VAL A 51 -9.09 -0.14 -3.92
CA VAL A 51 -7.65 -0.12 -3.67
C VAL A 51 -7.12 -1.54 -3.61
N ALA A 52 -6.02 -1.79 -4.31
CA ALA A 52 -5.35 -3.08 -4.32
C ALA A 52 -3.85 -2.89 -4.19
N CYS A 53 -3.21 -3.79 -3.45
CA CYS A 53 -1.78 -3.79 -3.25
C CYS A 53 -1.25 -5.20 -3.46
N PHE A 54 -0.26 -5.36 -4.32
CA PHE A 54 0.35 -6.65 -4.63
C PHE A 54 1.83 -6.56 -4.28
N GLY A 55 2.26 -7.33 -3.27
CA GLY A 55 3.59 -7.22 -2.69
C GLY A 55 3.68 -7.71 -1.25
N ASP A 56 4.90 -8.06 -0.83
CA ASP A 56 5.19 -8.36 0.57
C ASP A 56 5.24 -7.07 1.40
N ASN A 57 4.77 -7.11 2.64
CA ASN A 57 4.70 -5.98 3.57
C ASN A 57 3.94 -4.77 3.01
N CYS A 58 2.95 -5.04 2.17
CA CYS A 58 2.23 -4.03 1.43
C CYS A 58 0.89 -3.73 2.11
N THR A 59 0.48 -2.47 2.14
CA THR A 59 -0.73 -2.02 2.85
C THR A 59 -1.69 -1.35 1.89
N SER A 60 -2.95 -1.78 1.90
CA SER A 60 -4.04 -1.13 1.17
C SER A 60 -5.06 -0.55 2.14
N VAL A 61 -5.46 0.70 1.92
CA VAL A 61 -6.40 1.41 2.79
C VAL A 61 -7.49 2.08 1.95
N CYS A 62 -8.75 1.70 2.17
CA CYS A 62 -9.90 2.39 1.56
C CYS A 62 -10.78 2.97 2.66
N THR A 63 -11.23 4.21 2.45
CA THR A 63 -12.21 4.87 3.32
C THR A 63 -13.39 5.35 2.49
N GLY A 64 -14.60 4.85 2.77
CA GLY A 64 -15.83 5.22 2.05
C GLY A 64 -17.02 4.26 2.17
N LEU A 65 -18.19 4.68 1.68
CA LEU A 65 -19.47 3.96 1.80
C LEU A 65 -19.50 2.58 1.11
N MET A 66 -18.85 2.42 -0.04
CA MET A 66 -18.84 1.19 -0.84
C MET A 66 -17.43 0.85 -1.31
N CYS A 67 -16.46 1.12 -0.43
CA CYS A 67 -15.06 0.96 -0.76
C CYS A 67 -14.59 -0.50 -0.70
N LYS A 68 -13.61 -0.86 -1.52
CA LYS A 68 -12.99 -2.18 -1.54
C LYS A 68 -11.50 -2.06 -1.31
N ALA A 69 -10.98 -2.71 -0.28
CA ALA A 69 -9.55 -2.83 -0.03
C ALA A 69 -9.06 -4.26 -0.26
N GLY A 70 -7.87 -4.40 -0.82
CA GLY A 70 -7.31 -5.67 -1.24
C GLY A 70 -5.81 -5.72 -1.08
N CYS A 71 -5.27 -6.82 -0.57
CA CYS A 71 -3.83 -7.06 -0.66
C CYS A 71 -3.50 -8.51 -1.00
N GLU A 72 -2.39 -8.69 -1.72
CA GLU A 72 -1.82 -9.99 -2.04
C GLU A 72 -0.31 -9.98 -1.81
N GLY A 73 0.20 -10.85 -0.94
CA GLY A 73 1.62 -10.98 -0.58
C GLY A 73 1.82 -11.31 0.89
N ASP A 74 3.07 -11.59 1.27
CA ASP A 74 3.39 -11.97 2.64
C ASP A 74 3.34 -10.75 3.57
N GLN A 75 2.73 -10.89 4.74
CA GLN A 75 2.55 -9.83 5.74
C GLN A 75 1.84 -8.58 5.17
N CYS A 76 1.01 -8.77 4.14
CA CYS A 76 0.21 -7.67 3.59
C CYS A 76 -0.96 -7.33 4.52
N VAL A 77 -1.37 -6.06 4.53
CA VAL A 77 -2.46 -5.56 5.37
C VAL A 77 -3.50 -4.83 4.51
N SER A 78 -4.76 -5.22 4.66
CA SER A 78 -5.89 -4.63 3.93
C SER A 78 -6.88 -4.00 4.90
N ASN A 79 -6.91 -2.67 4.95
CA ASN A 79 -7.80 -1.90 5.82
C ASN A 79 -8.92 -1.25 5.00
N CYS A 80 -10.14 -1.42 5.48
CA CYS A 80 -11.31 -0.87 4.84
C CYS A 80 -12.21 -0.26 5.91
N THR A 81 -12.57 1.02 5.74
CA THR A 81 -13.33 1.78 6.73
C THR A 81 -14.52 2.47 6.07
N GLY A 82 -15.74 2.19 6.51
CA GLY A 82 -16.97 2.79 6.00
C GLY A 82 -18.11 1.78 5.88
N LEU A 83 -19.24 2.18 5.27
CA LEU A 83 -20.49 1.42 5.34
C LEU A 83 -20.43 0.05 4.63
N ALA A 84 -20.90 -0.17 3.42
CA ALA A 84 -20.80 -1.48 2.74
C ALA A 84 -19.37 -1.81 2.23
N CYS A 85 -18.36 -1.52 3.04
CA CYS A 85 -16.96 -1.71 2.77
C CYS A 85 -16.58 -3.21 2.74
N LYS A 86 -15.67 -3.59 1.84
CA LYS A 86 -15.16 -4.97 1.73
C LYS A 86 -13.64 -5.00 1.72
N ALA A 87 -13.04 -5.75 2.63
CA ALA A 87 -11.60 -6.05 2.62
C ALA A 87 -11.34 -7.50 2.21
N TRP A 88 -10.31 -7.72 1.40
CA TRP A 88 -9.75 -9.04 1.09
C TRP A 88 -8.23 -9.02 1.25
N CYS A 89 -7.68 -10.21 1.50
CA CYS A 89 -6.27 -10.42 1.81
C CYS A 89 -5.87 -11.84 1.38
N SER A 90 -4.71 -11.99 0.74
CA SER A 90 -4.18 -13.26 0.28
C SER A 90 -2.66 -13.30 0.49
N GLY A 91 -2.11 -14.36 1.08
CA GLY A 91 -0.67 -14.49 1.34
C GLY A 91 -0.35 -15.01 2.75
N HIS A 92 0.93 -15.23 3.06
CA HIS A 92 1.35 -15.68 4.38
C HIS A 92 1.24 -14.55 5.40
N GLN A 93 0.70 -14.80 6.60
CA GLN A 93 0.55 -13.79 7.67
C GLN A 93 -0.15 -12.50 7.23
N CYS A 94 -1.05 -12.61 6.26
CA CYS A 94 -1.76 -11.46 5.74
C CYS A 94 -2.93 -11.09 6.69
N GLU A 95 -3.19 -9.79 6.85
CA GLU A 95 -4.26 -9.28 7.71
C GLU A 95 -5.30 -8.48 6.93
N LYS A 96 -6.57 -8.63 7.33
CA LYS A 96 -7.66 -7.77 6.82
C LYS A 96 -8.46 -7.19 7.97
N HIS A 97 -8.80 -5.91 7.83
CA HIS A 97 -9.58 -5.16 8.80
C HIS A 97 -10.73 -4.46 8.07
N VAL A 98 -11.96 -4.69 8.56
CA VAL A 98 -13.18 -4.04 8.09
C VAL A 98 -13.78 -3.29 9.28
N MET A 99 -13.77 -1.97 9.20
CA MET A 99 -14.29 -1.09 10.24
C MET A 99 -15.54 -0.37 9.71
N LEU A 100 -16.63 -0.46 10.46
CA LEU A 100 -17.83 0.32 10.20
C LEU A 100 -17.64 1.70 10.83
N TRP A 101 -17.99 2.76 10.08
CA TRP A 101 -18.03 4.14 10.58
C TRP A 101 -19.16 4.32 11.60
#